data_AF-A0A2G6CQR5-F1
#
_entry.id   AF-A0A2G6CQR5-F1
#
_cell.length_a   1.000
_cell.length_b   1.000
_cell.length_c   1.000
_cell.angle_alpha   90.00
_cell.angle_beta   90.00
_cell.angle_gamma   90.00
#
_symmetry.space_group_name_H-M   'P 1'
#
loop_
_entity.id
_entity.type
_entity.pdbx_description
1 polymer ?
#
loop_
_entity_poly.entity_id
_entity_poly.type
_entity_poly.pdbx_seq_one_letter_code
_entity_poly.pdbx_strand_id
1 'polypeptide(L)'
;MGTQCVAGDQKSACGSGGAQCLSCDTGLLCQAKKCVPESTGCSSTNCPNGCCKNNQCRSGVGNDACGSGGGACVDCAASGGVCSAANRTCLASCTPNCTGKCAGADDGCGGKCQVNDCRGCCIGEQCTPGVTDAACGKDGAQCSDCTKSVGSKCGPDKTCSSCTPNCAGKCAGAADECGGTCKSSSCPGCCVGFVCELGTADNACGKGGAACANCAAQGSSCASGSCGSSCTPSCSGKCQGASDGCGGTCQSNSCTGCCDGTNCLPGNADTACGSAGSQCHVCPTDYQGYKWKCDSTRTCVKDTPTGTDCTGKTGGTTSCTDNGKPGKCWDGACCTGCWDSSVSACWKFINVFDDSCGIGGETCVDCTASSKVCKNYKCETPTSTGPCAGKQNLDTCTDGGKTGKCISGSCCTGCYYSSSGTLTCDSTPDDAHCGKDGASCTACKGYQNCDTSAGSCELDTTAKFKLEATKAIIIEKAGKSWDTIGDAAPDPYLGISLNKTNCSSAVDKCTGKENNTFKPAWKFDLGTYTVNQLLGTHCVSLFDADGPWACAPPFETIGRCTFEIKEQHFDWGYKWVLSCPNPNDNIDYVSGIRFALTHVP
;
A
#
# COMPACT_ATOMS: atom_id res chain seq x y z
N MET A 1 -38.74 29.50 -45.10
CA MET A 1 -38.92 30.09 -43.75
C MET A 1 -37.67 29.73 -42.95
N GLY A 2 -36.84 30.63 -42.41
CA GLY A 2 -36.92 32.08 -42.27
C GLY A 2 -35.52 32.72 -42.27
N THR A 3 -35.49 34.02 -42.54
CA THR A 3 -34.32 34.90 -42.71
C THR A 3 -33.76 35.42 -41.39
N GLN A 4 -33.99 34.71 -40.27
CA GLN A 4 -33.59 35.15 -38.94
C GLN A 4 -32.63 34.15 -38.30
N CYS A 5 -31.50 34.65 -37.81
CA CYS A 5 -30.59 33.87 -36.97
C CYS A 5 -31.25 33.61 -35.61
N VAL A 6 -31.34 32.34 -35.24
CA VAL A 6 -31.80 31.89 -33.92
C VAL A 6 -30.63 31.27 -33.15
N ALA A 7 -30.73 31.23 -31.83
CA ALA A 7 -29.69 30.65 -30.98
C ALA A 7 -29.60 29.12 -31.22
N GLY A 8 -28.40 28.66 -31.60
CA GLY A 8 -28.16 27.27 -32.05
C GLY A 8 -28.16 26.18 -30.97
N ASP A 9 -28.71 26.47 -29.79
CA ASP A 9 -28.79 25.56 -28.62
C ASP A 9 -30.18 24.97 -28.41
N GLN A 10 -31.18 25.41 -29.17
CA GLN A 10 -32.53 24.88 -29.07
C GLN A 10 -32.64 23.51 -29.77
N LYS A 11 -33.41 22.58 -29.20
CA LYS A 11 -33.65 21.24 -29.79
C LYS A 11 -34.21 21.32 -31.21
N SER A 12 -35.06 22.31 -31.49
CA SER A 12 -35.64 22.57 -32.80
C SER A 12 -34.75 23.39 -33.74
N ALA A 13 -33.56 23.82 -33.29
CA ALA A 13 -32.66 24.68 -34.05
C ALA A 13 -31.17 24.46 -33.68
N CYS A 14 -30.72 23.22 -33.64
CA CYS A 14 -29.36 22.87 -33.23
C CYS A 14 -28.33 23.11 -34.35
N GLY A 15 -27.26 23.86 -34.07
CA GLY A 15 -26.18 24.09 -35.04
C GLY A 15 -25.32 25.32 -34.76
N SER A 16 -24.30 25.56 -35.60
CA SER A 16 -23.44 26.75 -35.53
C SER A 16 -22.99 27.21 -36.92
N GLY A 17 -22.47 28.44 -37.02
CA GLY A 17 -21.79 28.92 -38.24
C GLY A 17 -22.69 29.41 -39.38
N GLY A 18 -23.96 29.71 -39.14
CA GLY A 18 -24.89 30.22 -40.17
C GLY A 18 -25.42 29.17 -41.15
N ALA A 19 -25.09 27.89 -40.94
CA ALA A 19 -25.72 26.77 -41.61
C ALA A 19 -27.19 26.60 -41.18
N GLN A 20 -27.98 25.90 -41.99
CA GLN A 20 -29.39 25.63 -41.71
C GLN A 20 -29.50 24.76 -40.43
N CYS A 21 -30.28 25.21 -39.45
CA CYS A 21 -30.40 24.54 -38.17
C CYS A 21 -31.04 23.15 -38.29
N LEU A 22 -30.53 22.18 -37.54
CA LEU A 22 -31.07 20.82 -37.47
C LEU A 22 -32.04 20.69 -36.29
N SER A 23 -33.21 20.10 -36.50
CA SER A 23 -34.11 19.70 -35.40
C SER A 23 -33.70 18.30 -34.92
N CYS A 24 -33.35 18.15 -33.65
CA CYS A 24 -32.96 16.85 -33.10
C CYS A 24 -34.17 15.94 -32.90
N ASP A 25 -34.08 14.69 -33.36
CA ASP A 25 -35.12 13.67 -33.23
C ASP A 25 -35.46 13.31 -31.76
N THR A 26 -36.55 12.57 -31.57
CA THR A 26 -36.99 12.07 -30.26
C THR A 26 -35.89 11.22 -29.61
N GLY A 27 -35.48 11.56 -28.38
CA GLY A 27 -34.36 10.92 -27.66
C GLY A 27 -32.98 11.54 -27.87
N LEU A 28 -32.88 12.67 -28.60
CA LEU A 28 -31.65 13.46 -28.74
C LEU A 28 -31.81 14.86 -28.14
N LEU A 29 -30.71 15.41 -27.59
CA LEU A 29 -30.60 16.79 -27.09
C LEU A 29 -29.58 17.58 -27.93
N CYS A 30 -29.79 18.89 -28.05
CA CYS A 30 -28.80 19.78 -28.65
C CYS A 30 -27.73 20.17 -27.63
N GLN A 31 -26.57 19.51 -27.67
CA GLN A 31 -25.44 19.79 -26.77
C GLN A 31 -24.20 20.10 -27.59
N ALA A 32 -23.48 21.17 -27.21
CA ALA A 32 -22.34 21.69 -27.98
C ALA A 32 -22.67 21.90 -29.48
N LYS A 33 -23.90 22.34 -29.77
CA LYS A 33 -24.39 22.62 -31.13
C LYS A 33 -24.45 21.38 -32.04
N LYS A 34 -24.55 20.18 -31.46
CA LYS A 34 -24.79 18.88 -32.15
C LYS A 34 -25.92 18.11 -31.47
N CYS A 35 -26.68 17.33 -32.23
CA CYS A 35 -27.67 16.40 -31.66
C CYS A 35 -26.95 15.17 -31.10
N VAL A 36 -26.98 15.01 -29.79
CA VAL A 36 -26.39 13.87 -29.07
C VAL A 36 -27.50 13.06 -28.41
N PRO A 37 -27.32 11.74 -28.20
CA PRO A 37 -28.24 10.96 -27.39
C PRO A 37 -28.52 11.68 -26.09
N GLU A 38 -29.79 11.76 -25.70
CA GLU A 38 -30.20 12.24 -24.40
C GLU A 38 -29.55 11.31 -23.38
N SER A 39 -28.37 11.72 -22.91
CA SER A 39 -27.66 11.12 -21.79
C SER A 39 -28.61 11.24 -20.61
N THR A 40 -29.45 10.23 -20.41
CA THR A 40 -30.18 10.02 -19.18
C THR A 40 -29.17 10.15 -18.05
N GLY A 41 -29.47 11.07 -17.12
CA GLY A 41 -28.60 11.45 -16.02
C GLY A 41 -28.15 10.27 -15.17
N CYS A 42 -27.37 10.58 -14.13
CA CYS A 42 -26.69 9.58 -13.32
C CYS A 42 -27.58 8.37 -13.01
N SER A 43 -27.06 7.18 -13.28
CA SER A 43 -27.69 5.90 -13.04
C SER A 43 -26.86 5.12 -12.02
N SER A 44 -27.43 4.06 -11.46
CA SER A 44 -26.69 3.13 -10.62
C SER A 44 -25.48 2.51 -11.35
N THR A 45 -25.47 2.50 -12.69
CA THR A 45 -24.36 2.00 -13.51
C THR A 45 -23.20 2.99 -13.62
N ASN A 46 -23.48 4.29 -13.84
CA ASN A 46 -22.42 5.30 -14.01
C ASN A 46 -22.06 6.03 -12.70
N CYS A 47 -22.87 5.85 -11.65
CA CYS A 47 -22.71 6.46 -10.34
C CYS A 47 -23.03 5.48 -9.19
N PRO A 48 -22.41 4.27 -9.17
CA PRO A 48 -22.79 3.20 -8.23
C PRO A 48 -22.63 3.61 -6.76
N ASN A 49 -21.57 4.38 -6.47
CA ASN A 49 -21.20 4.77 -5.10
C ASN A 49 -21.58 6.22 -4.75
N GLY A 50 -22.29 6.90 -5.65
CA GLY A 50 -22.59 8.34 -5.56
C GLY A 50 -24.05 8.68 -5.89
N CYS A 51 -24.35 9.97 -5.92
CA CYS A 51 -25.68 10.51 -6.22
C CYS A 51 -25.62 11.56 -7.34
N CYS A 52 -26.77 11.87 -7.92
CA CYS A 52 -26.90 12.82 -9.02
C CYS A 52 -27.29 14.21 -8.54
N LYS A 53 -26.49 15.22 -8.88
CA LYS A 53 -26.82 16.64 -8.69
C LYS A 53 -26.52 17.36 -10.01
N ASN A 54 -27.51 18.07 -10.58
CA ASN A 54 -27.38 18.78 -11.86
C ASN A 54 -26.84 17.90 -13.02
N ASN A 55 -27.33 16.66 -13.14
CA ASN A 55 -26.86 15.67 -14.12
C ASN A 55 -25.37 15.29 -14.02
N GLN A 56 -24.74 15.57 -12.87
CA GLN A 56 -23.36 15.17 -12.57
C GLN A 56 -23.32 14.22 -11.38
N CYS A 57 -22.57 13.12 -11.52
CA CYS A 57 -22.34 12.18 -10.43
C CYS A 57 -21.41 12.81 -9.39
N ARG A 58 -21.90 12.93 -8.15
CA ARG A 58 -21.14 13.39 -6.98
C ARG A 58 -20.82 12.18 -6.10
N SER A 59 -19.76 12.26 -5.31
CA SER A 59 -19.23 11.16 -4.50
C SER A 59 -20.20 10.64 -3.41
N GLY A 60 -21.29 11.35 -3.11
CA GLY A 60 -22.31 10.91 -2.17
C GLY A 60 -21.95 11.06 -0.70
N VAL A 61 -20.79 11.65 -0.37
CA VAL A 61 -20.30 11.88 1.02
C VAL A 61 -20.43 13.32 1.49
N GLY A 62 -20.74 14.26 0.59
CA GLY A 62 -20.81 15.68 0.93
C GLY A 62 -22.08 16.02 1.69
N ASN A 63 -22.00 16.91 2.67
CA ASN A 63 -23.19 17.40 3.39
C ASN A 63 -24.19 18.11 2.45
N ASP A 64 -23.72 18.67 1.33
CA ASP A 64 -24.51 19.32 0.29
C ASP A 64 -24.88 18.37 -0.88
N ALA A 65 -24.41 17.12 -0.85
CA ALA A 65 -24.59 16.14 -1.92
C ALA A 65 -24.47 14.69 -1.40
N CYS A 66 -25.42 14.28 -0.55
CA CYS A 66 -25.46 12.98 0.11
C CYS A 66 -26.35 11.98 -0.65
N GLY A 67 -25.89 10.74 -0.83
CA GLY A 67 -26.67 9.67 -1.47
C GLY A 67 -25.81 8.65 -2.21
N SER A 68 -26.42 7.57 -2.68
CA SER A 68 -25.75 6.48 -3.42
C SER A 68 -26.65 5.90 -4.52
N GLY A 69 -26.08 5.06 -5.40
CA GLY A 69 -26.83 4.32 -6.41
C GLY A 69 -27.35 5.17 -7.57
N GLY A 70 -26.76 6.33 -7.83
CA GLY A 70 -27.16 7.23 -8.93
C GLY A 70 -28.48 7.96 -8.70
N GLY A 71 -29.14 7.78 -7.54
CA GLY A 71 -30.32 8.57 -7.15
C GLY A 71 -30.00 10.05 -6.93
N ALA A 72 -31.01 10.90 -6.81
CA ALA A 72 -30.82 12.34 -6.58
C ALA A 72 -30.06 12.62 -5.27
N CYS A 73 -29.09 13.53 -5.29
CA CYS A 73 -28.38 13.95 -4.10
C CYS A 73 -29.27 14.75 -3.15
N VAL A 74 -29.16 14.48 -1.85
CA VAL A 74 -29.84 15.22 -0.78
C VAL A 74 -28.86 16.20 -0.13
N ASP A 75 -29.30 17.43 0.09
CA ASP A 75 -28.56 18.45 0.85
C ASP A 75 -28.92 18.31 2.34
N CYS A 76 -28.09 17.58 3.08
CA CYS A 76 -28.24 17.41 4.51
C CYS A 76 -28.02 18.73 5.24
N ALA A 77 -27.12 19.60 4.77
CA ALA A 77 -26.86 20.88 5.42
C ALA A 77 -28.10 21.79 5.41
N ALA A 78 -28.87 21.78 4.32
CA ALA A 78 -30.14 22.52 4.21
C ALA A 78 -31.19 22.07 5.25
N SER A 79 -31.11 20.83 5.73
CA SER A 79 -31.98 20.26 6.76
C SER A 79 -31.34 20.24 8.15
N GLY A 80 -30.22 20.96 8.34
CA GLY A 80 -29.49 20.97 9.60
C GLY A 80 -28.92 19.59 9.95
N GLY A 81 -28.44 18.86 8.94
CA GLY A 81 -27.95 17.49 9.01
C GLY A 81 -26.52 17.32 8.48
N VAL A 82 -25.93 16.15 8.72
CA VAL A 82 -24.64 15.72 8.15
C VAL A 82 -24.80 14.41 7.37
N CYS A 83 -24.03 14.24 6.29
CA CYS A 83 -24.07 13.02 5.50
C CYS A 83 -23.27 11.90 6.18
N SER A 84 -23.89 10.75 6.41
CA SER A 84 -23.17 9.57 6.91
C SER A 84 -22.25 8.99 5.84
N ALA A 85 -20.93 9.02 6.09
CA ALA A 85 -19.96 8.40 5.20
C ALA A 85 -20.11 6.87 5.10
N ALA A 86 -20.76 6.23 6.08
CA ALA A 86 -21.02 4.79 6.07
C ALA A 86 -22.33 4.44 5.34
N ASN A 87 -23.41 5.20 5.60
CA ASN A 87 -24.75 4.83 5.17
C ASN A 87 -25.32 5.71 4.04
N ARG A 88 -24.60 6.76 3.62
CA ARG A 88 -24.97 7.67 2.51
C ARG A 88 -26.37 8.31 2.70
N THR A 89 -26.76 8.54 3.95
CA THR A 89 -28.02 9.17 4.35
C THR A 89 -27.79 10.39 5.22
N CYS A 90 -28.75 11.33 5.19
CA CYS A 90 -28.72 12.50 6.07
C CYS A 90 -29.08 12.09 7.50
N LEU A 91 -28.19 12.41 8.42
CA LEU A 91 -28.41 12.32 9.86
C LEU A 91 -28.63 13.73 10.40
N ALA A 92 -29.54 13.90 11.36
CA ALA A 92 -29.73 15.19 12.02
C ALA A 92 -28.41 15.66 12.65
N SER A 93 -28.04 16.93 12.40
CA SER A 93 -26.89 17.57 13.01
C SER A 93 -27.36 18.12 14.35
N CYS A 94 -26.80 17.61 15.43
CA CYS A 94 -26.99 18.22 16.74
C CYS A 94 -26.37 19.62 16.69
N THR A 95 -27.22 20.66 16.64
CA THR A 95 -26.82 22.06 16.83
C THR A 95 -27.32 22.51 18.21
N PRO A 96 -26.43 22.99 19.10
CA PRO A 96 -25.03 23.33 18.86
C PRO A 96 -24.12 22.10 18.75
N ASN A 97 -23.05 22.25 17.98
CA ASN A 97 -22.00 21.25 17.79
C ASN A 97 -21.39 20.85 19.15
N CYS A 98 -21.71 19.65 19.62
CA CYS A 98 -21.29 19.11 20.93
C CYS A 98 -19.94 18.38 20.91
N THR A 99 -19.00 18.78 20.05
CA THR A 99 -17.64 18.22 20.07
C THR A 99 -17.00 18.53 21.44
N GLY A 100 -17.00 17.54 22.36
CA GLY A 100 -16.42 17.64 23.71
C GLY A 100 -17.40 17.76 24.91
N LYS A 101 -18.71 17.54 24.77
CA LYS A 101 -19.67 17.56 25.90
C LYS A 101 -20.69 16.41 25.88
N CYS A 102 -21.09 15.95 27.08
CA CYS A 102 -21.96 14.80 27.35
C CYS A 102 -23.46 15.07 27.06
N ALA A 103 -24.21 14.02 26.73
CA ALA A 103 -25.63 14.09 26.34
C ALA A 103 -26.60 13.73 27.49
N GLY A 104 -27.62 14.57 27.73
CA GLY A 104 -28.82 14.23 28.55
C GLY A 104 -29.68 15.45 28.97
N ALA A 105 -30.81 15.67 28.26
CA ALA A 105 -32.10 16.34 28.62
C ALA A 105 -32.09 17.69 29.44
N ASP A 106 -32.71 18.83 29.09
CA ASP A 106 -33.90 19.18 28.25
C ASP A 106 -33.78 20.54 27.51
N ASP A 107 -32.59 21.10 27.32
CA ASP A 107 -32.35 22.32 26.52
C ASP A 107 -31.00 22.32 25.76
N GLY A 108 -30.37 21.15 25.66
CA GLY A 108 -29.40 20.87 24.60
C GLY A 108 -27.99 21.43 24.78
N CYS A 109 -27.44 21.60 26.01
CA CYS A 109 -25.97 21.66 26.25
C CYS A 109 -25.49 21.70 27.73
N GLY A 110 -26.14 21.05 28.70
CA GLY A 110 -25.71 21.17 30.11
C GLY A 110 -26.14 20.04 31.05
N GLY A 111 -25.60 18.83 30.86
CA GLY A 111 -25.72 17.73 31.83
C GLY A 111 -24.36 17.36 32.42
N LYS A 112 -24.29 17.20 33.74
CA LYS A 112 -23.08 16.76 34.48
C LYS A 112 -22.61 15.42 33.91
N CYS A 113 -21.32 15.30 33.62
CA CYS A 113 -20.69 14.08 33.10
C CYS A 113 -20.96 12.89 34.05
N GLN A 114 -21.83 11.95 33.65
CA GLN A 114 -22.11 10.72 34.39
C GLN A 114 -21.38 9.52 33.78
N VAL A 115 -21.25 8.46 34.57
CA VAL A 115 -20.67 7.18 34.14
C VAL A 115 -21.45 6.66 32.93
N ASN A 116 -20.73 6.37 31.84
CA ASN A 116 -21.17 5.91 30.52
C ASN A 116 -21.55 6.98 29.47
N ASP A 117 -21.57 8.29 29.80
CA ASP A 117 -21.97 9.34 28.84
C ASP A 117 -20.81 9.88 27.97
N CYS A 118 -19.59 9.42 28.23
CA CYS A 118 -18.38 9.89 27.57
C CYS A 118 -17.50 8.68 27.20
N ARG A 119 -17.01 8.62 25.95
CA ARG A 119 -16.06 7.57 25.52
C ARG A 119 -14.72 7.63 26.25
N GLY A 120 -14.34 8.81 26.76
CA GLY A 120 -13.17 9.00 27.63
C GLY A 120 -13.58 9.22 29.09
N CYS A 121 -13.02 10.22 29.76
CA CYS A 121 -13.29 10.50 31.17
C CYS A 121 -13.63 11.98 31.43
N CYS A 122 -14.15 12.27 32.63
CA CYS A 122 -14.64 13.58 33.03
C CYS A 122 -13.59 14.38 33.82
N ILE A 123 -13.28 15.60 33.39
CA ILE A 123 -12.66 16.63 34.23
C ILE A 123 -13.72 17.69 34.52
N GLY A 124 -14.24 17.70 35.75
CA GLY A 124 -15.44 18.48 36.07
C GLY A 124 -16.62 18.03 35.21
N GLU A 125 -17.20 18.97 34.46
CA GLU A 125 -18.32 18.71 33.54
C GLU A 125 -17.88 18.50 32.08
N GLN A 126 -16.56 18.42 31.82
CA GLN A 126 -16.01 18.27 30.47
C GLN A 126 -15.56 16.85 30.21
N CYS A 127 -16.04 16.26 29.11
CA CYS A 127 -15.60 14.98 28.59
C CYS A 127 -14.28 15.17 27.82
N THR A 128 -13.23 14.49 28.24
CA THR A 128 -11.94 14.47 27.55
C THR A 128 -11.68 13.07 26.99
N PRO A 129 -10.80 12.91 25.98
CA PRO A 129 -10.54 11.60 25.36
C PRO A 129 -10.01 10.51 26.30
N GLY A 130 -9.56 10.87 27.51
CA GLY A 130 -9.13 9.89 28.50
C GLY A 130 -7.75 9.26 28.27
N VAL A 131 -6.95 9.84 27.37
CA VAL A 131 -5.71 9.23 26.85
C VAL A 131 -4.42 9.90 27.32
N THR A 132 -4.51 11.01 28.07
CA THR A 132 -3.33 11.77 28.52
C THR A 132 -3.03 11.47 29.98
N ASP A 133 -1.79 11.66 30.40
CA ASP A 133 -1.39 11.42 31.80
C ASP A 133 -2.11 12.36 32.77
N ALA A 134 -2.49 13.56 32.35
CA ALA A 134 -3.27 14.50 33.15
C ALA A 134 -4.79 14.19 33.15
N ALA A 135 -5.26 13.32 32.24
CA ALA A 135 -6.67 13.02 32.03
C ALA A 135 -6.86 11.56 31.59
N CYS A 136 -6.62 10.61 32.49
CA CYS A 136 -6.69 9.18 32.20
C CYS A 136 -8.00 8.54 32.69
N GLY A 137 -8.72 7.87 31.81
CA GLY A 137 -9.96 7.18 32.15
C GLY A 137 -10.82 6.85 30.93
N LYS A 138 -11.89 6.10 31.13
CA LYS A 138 -12.86 5.73 30.09
C LYS A 138 -14.27 5.65 30.67
N ASP A 139 -15.24 5.50 29.77
CA ASP A 139 -16.65 5.21 30.10
C ASP A 139 -17.26 6.25 31.06
N GLY A 140 -16.91 7.53 30.92
CA GLY A 140 -17.49 8.63 31.70
C GLY A 140 -17.16 8.62 33.18
N ALA A 141 -16.15 7.85 33.61
CA ALA A 141 -15.60 7.98 34.96
C ALA A 141 -14.86 9.32 35.13
N GLN A 142 -14.62 9.77 36.36
CA GLN A 142 -13.72 10.92 36.59
C GLN A 142 -12.31 10.57 36.13
N CYS A 143 -11.68 11.51 35.41
CA CYS A 143 -10.31 11.34 34.98
C CYS A 143 -9.37 11.27 36.17
N SER A 144 -8.47 10.30 36.13
CA SER A 144 -7.33 10.22 37.03
C SER A 144 -6.16 11.02 36.44
N ASP A 145 -5.53 11.84 37.27
CA ASP A 145 -4.31 12.56 36.93
C ASP A 145 -3.11 11.72 37.36
N CYS A 146 -2.58 10.93 36.41
CA CYS A 146 -1.43 10.06 36.62
C CYS A 146 -0.14 10.86 36.89
N THR A 147 -0.10 12.16 36.57
CA THR A 147 1.08 13.00 36.84
C THR A 147 1.30 13.27 38.32
N LYS A 148 0.28 13.09 39.16
CA LYS A 148 0.36 13.24 40.61
C LYS A 148 1.08 12.08 41.30
N SER A 149 1.18 10.93 40.63
CA SER A 149 1.88 9.75 41.13
C SER A 149 3.20 9.59 40.37
N VAL A 150 4.32 9.71 41.08
CA VAL A 150 5.66 9.60 40.49
C VAL A 150 5.79 8.26 39.74
N GLY A 151 5.98 8.32 38.42
CA GLY A 151 6.18 7.14 37.57
C GLY A 151 4.90 6.45 37.04
N SER A 152 3.71 7.04 37.24
CA SER A 152 2.46 6.55 36.66
C SER A 152 2.17 7.20 35.31
N LYS A 153 1.74 6.41 34.32
CA LYS A 153 1.26 6.88 33.02
C LYS A 153 -0.13 6.33 32.72
N CYS A 154 -0.85 7.00 31.82
CA CYS A 154 -2.13 6.52 31.35
C CYS A 154 -1.94 5.32 30.41
N GLY A 155 -2.35 4.14 30.87
CA GLY A 155 -2.23 2.89 30.13
C GLY A 155 -3.19 2.77 28.93
N PRO A 156 -2.96 1.79 28.04
CA PRO A 156 -3.88 1.48 26.94
C PRO A 156 -5.28 1.05 27.42
N ASP A 157 -5.39 0.53 28.64
CA ASP A 157 -6.63 0.21 29.33
C ASP A 157 -7.34 1.43 29.96
N LYS A 158 -6.71 2.61 29.86
CA LYS A 158 -7.17 3.90 30.39
C LYS A 158 -7.16 3.95 31.93
N THR A 159 -6.19 3.28 32.56
CA THR A 159 -5.93 3.40 34.00
C THR A 159 -4.54 3.96 34.28
N CYS A 160 -4.36 4.63 35.43
CA CYS A 160 -3.02 5.02 35.88
C CYS A 160 -2.29 3.79 36.40
N SER A 161 -1.37 3.28 35.59
CA SER A 161 -0.50 2.17 35.99
C SER A 161 0.89 2.72 36.28
N SER A 162 1.47 2.32 37.42
CA SER A 162 2.89 2.53 37.68
C SER A 162 3.67 1.68 36.68
N CYS A 163 4.53 2.31 35.87
CA CYS A 163 5.43 1.56 35.00
C CYS A 163 6.48 0.84 35.85
N THR A 164 6.17 -0.37 36.31
CA THR A 164 7.17 -1.33 36.78
C THR A 164 7.77 -1.99 35.52
N PRO A 165 9.05 -1.75 35.16
CA PRO A 165 9.52 -2.10 33.82
C PRO A 165 9.77 -3.60 33.65
N ASN A 166 8.97 -4.23 32.78
CA ASN A 166 9.35 -5.44 32.03
C ASN A 166 9.44 -5.05 30.54
N CYS A 167 10.64 -4.79 30.05
CA CYS A 167 10.90 -4.37 28.68
C CYS A 167 10.98 -5.55 27.70
N ALA A 168 9.85 -6.25 27.51
CA ALA A 168 9.70 -7.26 26.45
C ALA A 168 8.39 -7.02 25.67
N GLY A 169 8.44 -6.13 24.67
CA GLY A 169 7.35 -5.92 23.71
C GLY A 169 7.24 -4.48 23.23
N LYS A 170 7.68 -4.20 22.00
CA LYS A 170 7.83 -2.87 21.39
C LYS A 170 6.49 -2.15 21.09
N CYS A 171 6.52 -0.81 21.08
CA CYS A 171 6.12 0.00 19.91
C CYS A 171 7.08 1.20 19.75
N ALA A 172 7.45 1.49 18.50
CA ALA A 172 8.38 2.54 18.11
C ALA A 172 7.67 3.89 17.93
N GLY A 173 8.33 4.98 18.33
CA GLY A 173 8.01 6.34 17.89
C GLY A 173 7.53 7.32 18.97
N ALA A 174 8.31 7.55 20.03
CA ALA A 174 8.42 8.84 20.74
C ALA A 174 9.61 8.77 21.71
N ALA A 175 10.28 9.88 21.97
CA ALA A 175 11.39 9.97 22.91
C ALA A 175 10.88 9.76 24.34
N ASP A 176 11.11 8.59 24.93
CA ASP A 176 10.70 8.29 26.30
C ASP A 176 11.85 7.92 27.22
N GLU A 177 11.77 8.52 28.41
CA GLU A 177 12.60 8.32 29.59
C GLU A 177 12.54 6.87 30.09
N CYS A 178 13.19 5.95 29.38
CA CYS A 178 13.80 4.77 30.00
C CYS A 178 14.96 5.27 30.89
N GLY A 179 14.62 5.82 32.06
CA GLY A 179 15.54 6.12 33.14
C GLY A 179 16.09 4.84 33.76
N GLY A 180 16.85 4.07 32.99
CA GLY A 180 17.69 3.00 33.45
C GLY A 180 19.12 3.44 33.28
N THR A 181 19.82 3.64 34.40
CA THR A 181 21.29 3.59 34.48
C THR A 181 21.84 2.74 33.35
N CYS A 182 22.77 3.29 32.57
CA CYS A 182 23.53 2.51 31.62
C CYS A 182 24.08 1.26 32.32
N LYS A 183 23.46 0.11 32.06
CA LYS A 183 23.92 -1.19 32.53
C LYS A 183 24.66 -1.83 31.37
N SER A 184 25.83 -2.36 31.68
CA SER A 184 26.83 -2.97 30.79
C SER A 184 26.33 -4.11 29.86
N SER A 185 25.05 -4.43 29.87
CA SER A 185 24.44 -5.46 29.01
C SER A 185 23.31 -4.96 28.11
N SER A 186 22.88 -3.69 28.23
CA SER A 186 21.69 -3.17 27.53
C SER A 186 21.98 -2.04 26.54
N CYS A 187 23.17 -1.44 26.60
CA CYS A 187 23.63 -0.46 25.62
C CYS A 187 24.62 -1.11 24.64
N PRO A 188 24.31 -1.20 23.33
CA PRO A 188 25.23 -1.74 22.34
C PRO A 188 26.55 -0.94 22.24
N GLY A 189 26.46 0.39 22.43
CA GLY A 189 27.60 1.31 22.47
C GLY A 189 28.13 1.56 23.89
N CYS A 190 28.34 2.82 24.26
CA CYS A 190 28.86 3.22 25.57
C CYS A 190 28.03 4.33 26.19
N CYS A 191 28.37 4.73 27.41
CA CYS A 191 27.53 5.64 28.17
C CYS A 191 28.23 6.94 28.57
N VAL A 192 27.63 8.05 28.18
CA VAL A 192 27.94 9.39 28.67
C VAL A 192 26.87 9.78 29.67
N GLY A 193 27.18 9.68 30.97
CA GLY A 193 26.18 9.83 32.02
C GLY A 193 25.09 8.76 31.91
N PHE A 194 23.86 9.19 31.61
CA PHE A 194 22.69 8.31 31.46
C PHE A 194 22.31 8.04 29.99
N VAL A 195 23.05 8.60 29.04
CA VAL A 195 22.75 8.47 27.60
C VAL A 195 23.60 7.34 27.02
N CYS A 196 22.94 6.35 26.42
CA CYS A 196 23.60 5.31 25.61
C CYS A 196 23.95 5.90 24.24
N GLU A 197 25.21 6.25 24.07
CA GLU A 197 25.76 6.69 22.80
C GLU A 197 26.08 5.48 21.93
N LEU A 198 26.04 5.66 20.61
CA LEU A 198 26.34 4.59 19.64
C LEU A 198 27.75 4.00 19.82
N GLY A 199 28.65 4.71 20.51
CA GLY A 199 29.96 4.19 20.86
C GLY A 199 30.99 4.27 19.73
N THR A 200 30.68 5.03 18.68
CA THR A 200 31.48 5.20 17.47
C THR A 200 32.04 6.61 17.30
N ALA A 201 31.65 7.57 18.15
CA ALA A 201 32.10 8.95 18.06
C ALA A 201 33.42 9.15 18.83
N ASP A 202 34.31 10.02 18.31
CA ASP A 202 35.62 10.28 18.94
C ASP A 202 35.50 10.89 20.34
N ASN A 203 34.43 11.61 20.63
CA ASN A 203 34.14 12.15 21.96
C ASN A 203 33.25 11.24 22.83
N ALA A 204 32.78 10.11 22.28
CA ALA A 204 31.92 9.14 22.97
C ALA A 204 32.15 7.71 22.46
N CYS A 205 33.35 7.18 22.72
CA CYS A 205 33.80 5.90 22.18
C CYS A 205 33.72 4.77 23.20
N GLY A 206 33.17 3.62 22.80
CA GLY A 206 33.06 2.46 23.68
C GLY A 206 32.02 1.45 23.19
N LYS A 207 31.93 0.28 23.81
CA LYS A 207 30.92 -0.74 23.49
C LYS A 207 30.49 -1.50 24.74
N GLY A 208 29.33 -2.17 24.68
CA GLY A 208 28.84 -3.01 25.78
C GLY A 208 28.52 -2.24 27.05
N GLY A 209 27.98 -1.02 26.94
CA GLY A 209 27.50 -0.22 28.06
C GLY A 209 28.56 0.16 29.09
N ALA A 210 29.84 0.17 28.71
CA ALA A 210 30.90 0.81 29.50
C ALA A 210 30.77 2.35 29.43
N ALA A 211 31.45 3.08 30.33
CA ALA A 211 31.55 4.53 30.21
C ALA A 211 32.28 4.90 28.91
N CYS A 212 31.74 5.87 28.17
CA CYS A 212 32.37 6.33 26.94
C CYS A 212 33.72 7.00 27.22
N ALA A 213 34.71 6.67 26.43
CA ALA A 213 35.99 7.36 26.39
C ALA A 213 35.93 8.53 25.39
N ASN A 214 36.47 9.68 25.79
CA ASN A 214 36.68 10.82 24.90
C ASN A 214 38.06 10.67 24.24
N CYS A 215 38.12 9.94 23.13
CA CYS A 215 39.32 9.73 22.35
C CYS A 215 39.85 11.03 21.75
N ALA A 216 38.98 11.98 21.39
CA ALA A 216 39.37 13.29 20.89
C ALA A 216 40.22 14.06 21.91
N ALA A 217 39.86 14.00 23.20
CA ALA A 217 40.65 14.58 24.28
C ALA A 217 42.01 13.87 24.48
N GLN A 218 42.16 12.64 23.97
CA GLN A 218 43.37 11.83 24.01
C GLN A 218 44.16 11.87 22.68
N GLY A 219 43.80 12.75 21.74
CA GLY A 219 44.44 12.83 20.42
C GLY A 219 44.27 11.54 19.59
N SER A 220 43.21 10.79 19.84
CA SER A 220 42.92 9.46 19.30
C SER A 220 41.54 9.42 18.65
N SER A 221 41.27 8.40 17.84
CA SER A 221 39.97 8.23 17.17
C SER A 221 39.27 6.97 17.66
N CYS A 222 37.95 6.98 17.66
CA CYS A 222 37.16 5.82 18.06
C CYS A 222 37.16 4.75 16.98
N ALA A 223 37.84 3.62 17.22
CA ALA A 223 37.86 2.49 16.31
C ALA A 223 37.30 1.25 17.02
N SER A 224 36.19 0.72 16.51
CA SER A 224 35.56 -0.52 17.02
C SER A 224 35.22 -0.51 18.51
N GLY A 225 34.82 0.66 19.03
CA GLY A 225 34.44 0.86 20.43
C GLY A 225 35.61 0.91 21.40
N SER A 226 36.81 1.28 20.94
CA SER A 226 37.99 1.57 21.77
C SER A 226 38.73 2.78 21.24
N CYS A 227 39.32 3.59 22.13
CA CYS A 227 40.27 4.62 21.72
C CYS A 227 41.55 3.95 21.22
N GLY A 228 41.69 3.91 19.90
CA GLY A 228 42.94 3.56 19.25
C GLY A 228 43.70 4.83 18.94
N SER A 229 45.03 4.78 19.05
CA SER A 229 45.90 5.84 18.55
C SER A 229 45.48 6.19 17.12
N SER A 230 44.89 7.36 16.95
CA SER A 230 44.73 7.97 15.64
C SER A 230 46.14 8.07 15.06
N CYS A 231 46.35 7.64 13.83
CA CYS A 231 47.61 7.91 13.15
C CYS A 231 47.84 9.42 13.20
N THR A 232 48.82 9.83 14.00
CA THR A 232 49.40 11.17 13.99
C THR A 232 50.77 11.06 13.35
N PRO A 233 50.98 11.71 12.19
CA PRO A 233 50.12 12.73 11.59
C PRO A 233 48.90 12.16 10.82
N SER A 234 47.86 13.00 10.72
CA SER A 234 46.59 12.74 10.02
C SER A 234 46.81 12.27 8.57
N CYS A 235 46.07 11.23 8.17
CA CYS A 235 46.05 10.71 6.79
C CYS A 235 45.22 11.57 5.83
N SER A 236 44.63 12.70 6.26
CA SER A 236 43.90 13.60 5.37
C SER A 236 44.81 14.09 4.23
N GLY A 237 44.54 13.62 3.01
CA GLY A 237 45.28 13.98 1.80
C GLY A 237 46.36 12.98 1.36
N LYS A 238 46.53 11.83 2.03
CA LYS A 238 47.57 10.84 1.69
C LYS A 238 47.02 9.50 1.20
N CYS A 239 47.80 8.84 0.34
CA CYS A 239 47.51 7.53 -0.23
C CYS A 239 47.80 6.34 0.72
N GLN A 240 47.17 5.19 0.45
CA GLN A 240 47.49 3.91 1.09
C GLN A 240 48.95 3.51 0.79
N GLY A 241 49.81 3.42 1.82
CA GLY A 241 51.17 2.88 1.70
C GLY A 241 52.33 3.89 1.61
N ALA A 242 52.12 5.17 1.92
CA ALA A 242 53.21 6.16 1.97
C ALA A 242 54.30 5.77 3.01
N SER A 243 55.57 5.90 2.63
CA SER A 243 56.74 5.37 3.34
C SER A 243 57.19 6.20 4.56
N ASP A 244 56.44 7.23 4.96
CA ASP A 244 56.81 8.21 5.99
C ASP A 244 56.36 7.85 7.42
N GLY A 245 56.03 6.58 7.67
CA GLY A 245 55.75 6.06 9.01
C GLY A 245 54.28 5.77 9.34
N CYS A 246 53.37 5.87 8.36
CA CYS A 246 51.95 5.50 8.52
C CYS A 246 51.63 4.07 8.04
N GLY A 247 52.49 3.10 8.37
CA GLY A 247 52.46 1.71 7.88
C GLY A 247 51.31 0.83 8.37
N GLY A 248 50.11 1.37 8.59
CA GLY A 248 48.87 0.62 8.78
C GLY A 248 47.98 0.78 7.55
N THR A 249 47.62 -0.34 6.91
CA THR A 249 46.78 -0.41 5.71
C THR A 249 45.50 0.43 5.86
N CYS A 250 45.43 1.58 5.18
CA CYS A 250 44.18 2.27 4.94
C CYS A 250 43.27 1.35 4.11
N GLN A 251 42.01 1.19 4.50
CA GLN A 251 41.04 0.42 3.72
C GLN A 251 40.71 1.18 2.43
N SER A 252 40.39 0.45 1.35
CA SER A 252 39.86 1.03 0.11
C SER A 252 38.80 2.06 0.46
N ASN A 253 38.79 3.22 -0.22
CA ASN A 253 37.88 4.38 -0.03
C ASN A 253 38.40 5.56 0.81
N SER A 254 39.71 5.65 1.10
CA SER A 254 40.27 6.71 1.97
C SER A 254 40.45 8.08 1.28
N CYS A 255 40.38 8.16 -0.06
CA CYS A 255 40.37 9.43 -0.80
C CYS A 255 39.05 9.58 -1.55
N THR A 256 38.47 10.79 -1.55
CA THR A 256 37.32 11.10 -2.41
C THR A 256 37.68 10.97 -3.89
N GLY A 257 38.84 11.49 -4.33
CA GLY A 257 39.34 11.43 -5.72
C GLY A 257 40.26 10.23 -5.99
N CYS A 258 41.42 10.45 -6.61
CA CYS A 258 42.40 9.41 -6.97
C CYS A 258 43.76 9.61 -6.27
N CYS A 259 44.67 8.64 -6.38
CA CYS A 259 45.98 8.63 -5.73
C CYS A 259 47.15 8.70 -6.73
N ASP A 260 48.06 9.66 -6.57
CA ASP A 260 49.27 9.81 -7.43
C ASP A 260 50.50 9.02 -6.95
N GLY A 261 50.33 8.18 -5.94
CA GLY A 261 51.40 7.44 -5.26
C GLY A 261 51.72 7.97 -3.86
N THR A 262 51.43 9.25 -3.59
CA THR A 262 51.66 9.85 -2.26
C THR A 262 50.52 10.74 -1.80
N ASN A 263 49.83 11.44 -2.71
CA ASN A 263 48.79 12.42 -2.41
C ASN A 263 47.43 12.01 -3.00
N CYS A 264 46.35 12.33 -2.27
CA CYS A 264 44.99 12.29 -2.80
C CYS A 264 44.77 13.52 -3.70
N LEU A 265 44.55 13.30 -4.99
CA LEU A 265 44.16 14.35 -5.94
C LEU A 265 42.62 14.39 -6.10
N PRO A 266 42.03 15.53 -6.52
CA PRO A 266 40.57 15.70 -6.63
C PRO A 266 39.87 14.71 -7.56
N GLY A 267 40.59 14.09 -8.50
CA GLY A 267 40.07 13.04 -9.38
C GLY A 267 39.30 13.55 -10.61
N ASN A 268 39.26 14.87 -10.84
CA ASN A 268 38.51 15.52 -11.93
C ASN A 268 39.40 16.28 -12.93
N ALA A 269 40.72 16.16 -12.83
CA ALA A 269 41.65 16.80 -13.75
C ALA A 269 42.05 15.81 -14.85
N ASP A 270 42.27 16.30 -16.08
CA ASP A 270 42.71 15.46 -17.20
C ASP A 270 44.06 14.77 -16.92
N THR A 271 44.90 15.36 -16.07
CA THR A 271 46.18 14.79 -15.64
C THR A 271 46.08 13.93 -14.38
N ALA A 272 44.90 13.82 -13.76
CA ALA A 272 44.68 13.09 -12.51
C ALA A 272 43.21 12.66 -12.37
N CYS A 273 42.77 11.78 -13.26
CA CYS A 273 41.40 11.29 -13.34
C CYS A 273 41.23 9.99 -12.54
N GLY A 274 40.17 9.90 -11.74
CA GLY A 274 39.79 8.69 -11.00
C GLY A 274 39.04 8.96 -9.68
N SER A 275 38.50 7.90 -9.08
CA SER A 275 37.68 7.99 -7.86
C SER A 275 38.05 6.95 -6.79
N ALA A 276 37.58 7.19 -5.56
CA ALA A 276 37.62 6.26 -4.44
C ALA A 276 39.02 5.80 -4.00
N GLY A 277 40.04 6.63 -4.21
CA GLY A 277 41.42 6.31 -3.82
C GLY A 277 42.15 5.35 -4.77
N SER A 278 41.57 5.07 -5.94
CA SER A 278 42.26 4.37 -7.04
C SER A 278 43.46 5.17 -7.54
N GLN A 279 44.45 4.53 -8.19
CA GLN A 279 45.58 5.24 -8.81
C GLN A 279 45.06 6.28 -9.83
N CYS A 280 45.63 7.49 -9.81
CA CYS A 280 45.29 8.55 -10.77
C CYS A 280 45.80 8.19 -12.17
N HIS A 281 44.94 8.40 -13.16
CA HIS A 281 45.27 8.20 -14.56
C HIS A 281 45.33 9.54 -15.29
N VAL A 282 46.34 9.73 -16.14
CA VAL A 282 46.37 10.83 -17.11
C VAL A 282 45.50 10.41 -18.30
N CYS A 283 44.49 11.20 -18.62
CA CYS A 283 43.69 10.98 -19.81
C CYS A 283 44.59 11.14 -21.06
N PRO A 284 44.57 10.20 -22.02
CA PRO A 284 45.47 10.24 -23.16
C PRO A 284 45.33 11.55 -23.95
N THR A 285 46.43 12.27 -24.15
CA THR A 285 46.41 13.52 -24.90
C THR A 285 46.22 13.31 -26.41
N ASP A 286 46.57 12.12 -26.93
CA ASP A 286 46.37 11.71 -28.33
C ASP A 286 46.39 10.18 -28.50
N TYR A 287 45.28 9.52 -28.19
CA TYR A 287 45.10 8.10 -28.54
C TYR A 287 44.13 7.99 -29.73
N GLN A 288 44.67 7.58 -30.88
CA GLN A 288 43.94 7.52 -32.16
C GLN A 288 43.37 8.86 -32.66
N GLY A 289 44.07 9.98 -32.42
CA GLY A 289 43.71 11.30 -32.96
C GLY A 289 42.53 11.99 -32.26
N TYR A 290 42.18 11.57 -31.05
CA TYR A 290 41.16 12.20 -30.22
C TYR A 290 41.77 12.68 -28.91
N LYS A 291 41.39 13.89 -28.49
CA LYS A 291 41.65 14.39 -27.13
C LYS A 291 40.70 13.70 -26.16
N TRP A 292 41.16 13.42 -24.95
CA TRP A 292 40.37 12.81 -23.88
C TRP A 292 40.37 13.73 -22.66
N LYS A 293 39.23 13.85 -21.98
CA LYS A 293 39.05 14.65 -20.77
C LYS A 293 38.44 13.83 -19.64
N CYS A 294 38.71 14.21 -18.41
CA CYS A 294 38.08 13.61 -17.24
C CYS A 294 36.67 14.17 -17.08
N ASP A 295 35.65 13.31 -17.11
CA ASP A 295 34.26 13.73 -16.95
C ASP A 295 33.84 13.87 -15.48
N SER A 296 32.58 14.27 -15.25
CA SER A 296 32.01 14.39 -13.90
C SER A 296 31.90 13.06 -13.17
N THR A 297 31.93 11.93 -13.88
CA THR A 297 31.98 10.59 -13.29
C THR A 297 33.40 10.13 -12.96
N ARG A 298 34.39 11.00 -13.22
CA ARG A 298 35.82 10.79 -12.95
C ARG A 298 36.41 9.65 -13.77
N THR A 299 35.94 9.53 -15.01
CA THR A 299 36.46 8.63 -16.02
C THR A 299 36.98 9.43 -17.23
N CYS A 300 38.03 8.92 -17.87
CA CYS A 300 38.52 9.53 -19.10
C CYS A 300 37.55 9.25 -20.23
N VAL A 301 36.89 10.29 -20.73
CA VAL A 301 35.98 10.23 -21.86
C VAL A 301 36.58 10.95 -23.05
N LYS A 302 36.17 10.55 -24.24
CA LYS A 302 36.57 11.19 -25.50
C LYS A 302 36.07 12.63 -25.52
N ASP A 303 36.99 13.59 -25.55
CA ASP A 303 36.67 15.00 -25.73
C ASP A 303 36.23 15.18 -27.18
N THR A 304 34.91 15.14 -27.36
CA THR A 304 34.29 15.35 -28.66
C THR A 304 34.22 16.87 -28.82
N PRO A 305 34.93 17.48 -29.80
CA PRO A 305 34.89 18.92 -29.99
C PRO A 305 33.42 19.34 -30.14
N THR A 306 32.92 20.18 -29.24
CA THR A 306 31.67 20.89 -29.46
C THR A 306 31.86 21.70 -30.74
N GLY A 307 30.97 21.43 -31.71
CA GLY A 307 31.13 21.85 -33.09
C GLY A 307 31.15 23.36 -33.27
N THR A 308 31.55 23.71 -34.49
CA THR A 308 31.45 25.02 -35.15
C THR A 308 30.35 25.91 -34.56
N ASP A 309 30.77 27.11 -34.16
CA ASP A 309 29.89 28.20 -33.77
C ASP A 309 28.84 28.47 -34.87
N CYS A 310 27.57 28.20 -34.56
CA CYS A 310 26.44 28.49 -35.44
C CYS A 310 25.99 29.96 -35.35
N THR A 311 26.61 30.78 -34.51
CA THR A 311 26.26 32.19 -34.34
C THR A 311 26.30 32.93 -35.68
N GLY A 312 25.18 33.56 -36.06
CA GLY A 312 25.03 34.30 -37.32
C GLY A 312 24.78 33.45 -38.56
N LYS A 313 24.60 32.13 -38.44
CA LYS A 313 24.32 31.23 -39.57
C LYS A 313 22.85 30.82 -39.59
N THR A 314 22.21 31.03 -40.74
CA THR A 314 20.79 30.75 -40.97
C THR A 314 20.62 29.90 -42.25
N GLY A 315 19.52 29.14 -42.33
CA GLY A 315 19.12 28.46 -43.58
C GLY A 315 19.71 27.07 -43.83
N GLY A 316 20.28 26.41 -42.81
CA GLY A 316 20.62 24.97 -42.89
C GLY A 316 21.75 24.59 -43.84
N THR A 317 22.49 25.56 -44.38
CA THR A 317 23.56 25.30 -45.36
C THR A 317 24.91 24.97 -44.71
N THR A 318 25.10 25.37 -43.45
CA THR A 318 26.34 25.13 -42.73
C THR A 318 26.23 23.87 -41.88
N SER A 319 27.10 22.90 -42.13
CA SER A 319 27.23 21.72 -41.29
C SER A 319 27.78 22.07 -39.90
N CYS A 320 27.27 21.39 -38.89
CA CYS A 320 27.71 21.50 -37.50
C CYS A 320 27.67 20.12 -36.85
N THR A 321 28.21 20.01 -35.63
CA THR A 321 28.14 18.78 -34.84
C THR A 321 27.73 19.11 -33.41
N ASP A 322 26.66 18.48 -32.93
CA ASP A 322 26.25 18.53 -31.52
C ASP A 322 26.41 17.12 -30.92
N ASN A 323 27.25 16.99 -29.89
CA ASN A 323 27.60 15.71 -29.27
C ASN A 323 28.06 14.62 -30.26
N GLY A 324 28.88 14.99 -31.24
CA GLY A 324 29.43 14.07 -32.25
C GLY A 324 28.43 13.62 -33.31
N LYS A 325 27.18 14.10 -33.28
CA LYS A 325 26.19 13.84 -34.33
C LYS A 325 26.25 14.96 -35.37
N PRO A 326 26.32 14.64 -36.69
CA PRO A 326 26.27 15.65 -37.74
C PRO A 326 24.89 16.32 -37.76
N GLY A 327 24.88 17.62 -37.99
CA GLY A 327 23.70 18.46 -38.10
C GLY A 327 23.93 19.67 -39.01
N LYS A 328 22.94 20.55 -39.07
CA LYS A 328 22.99 21.82 -39.81
C LYS A 328 22.68 23.00 -38.89
N CYS A 329 23.30 24.15 -39.13
CA CYS A 329 23.02 25.38 -38.37
C CYS A 329 21.71 26.02 -38.84
N TRP A 330 20.80 26.26 -37.90
CA TRP A 330 19.58 27.03 -38.09
C TRP A 330 19.44 28.03 -36.95
N ASP A 331 19.28 29.32 -37.30
CA ASP A 331 19.08 30.42 -36.37
C ASP A 331 20.01 30.42 -35.14
N GLY A 332 21.31 30.19 -35.37
CA GLY A 332 22.29 30.18 -34.29
C GLY A 332 22.45 28.86 -33.55
N ALA A 333 21.62 27.85 -33.83
CA ALA A 333 21.66 26.53 -33.18
C ALA A 333 22.12 25.42 -34.12
N CYS A 334 22.85 24.43 -33.59
CA CYS A 334 23.20 23.22 -34.33
C CYS A 334 22.11 22.17 -34.21
N CYS A 335 21.54 21.77 -35.35
CA CYS A 335 20.35 20.93 -35.39
C CYS A 335 20.70 19.56 -35.94
N THR A 336 20.72 18.57 -35.05
CA THR A 336 21.08 17.19 -35.41
C THR A 336 19.87 16.32 -35.73
N GLY A 337 18.65 16.76 -35.37
CA GLY A 337 17.38 16.13 -35.74
C GLY A 337 16.78 16.79 -36.99
N CYS A 338 15.61 17.41 -36.88
CA CYS A 338 15.01 18.20 -37.96
C CYS A 338 14.67 19.64 -37.51
N TRP A 339 14.62 20.57 -38.46
CA TRP A 339 14.23 21.97 -38.27
C TRP A 339 12.74 22.15 -38.57
N ASP A 340 12.01 22.71 -37.63
CA ASP A 340 10.63 23.12 -37.83
C ASP A 340 10.57 24.64 -38.03
N SER A 341 10.37 25.04 -39.27
CA SER A 341 10.27 26.45 -39.66
C SER A 341 9.03 27.16 -39.09
N SER A 342 7.99 26.41 -38.67
CA SER A 342 6.77 27.01 -38.13
C SER A 342 6.96 27.57 -36.72
N VAL A 343 7.89 26.97 -35.95
CA VAL A 343 8.21 27.36 -34.57
C VAL A 343 9.65 27.84 -34.38
N SER A 344 10.44 27.91 -35.47
CA SER A 344 11.87 28.26 -35.45
C SER A 344 12.66 27.45 -34.40
N ALA A 345 12.40 26.15 -34.32
CA ALA A 345 13.00 25.28 -33.32
C ALA A 345 13.58 23.99 -33.91
N CYS A 346 14.67 23.53 -33.31
CA CYS A 346 15.28 22.26 -33.64
C CYS A 346 14.83 21.17 -32.69
N TRP A 347 14.23 20.14 -33.27
CA TRP A 347 13.76 18.98 -32.54
C TRP A 347 14.94 18.03 -32.34
N LYS A 348 15.49 17.99 -31.12
CA LYS A 348 16.54 17.04 -30.75
C LYS A 348 15.92 15.67 -30.52
N PHE A 349 16.33 14.68 -31.32
CA PHE A 349 16.20 13.21 -31.11
C PHE A 349 15.23 12.71 -30.02
N ILE A 350 13.93 12.99 -30.12
CA ILE A 350 12.94 12.28 -29.30
C ILE A 350 11.71 12.02 -30.15
N ASN A 351 11.32 10.74 -30.21
CA ASN A 351 10.04 10.25 -30.73
C ASN A 351 8.88 10.82 -29.90
N VAL A 352 8.49 12.09 -30.06
CA VAL A 352 7.41 12.68 -29.24
C VAL A 352 6.16 13.05 -30.04
N PHE A 353 6.20 13.04 -31.37
CA PHE A 353 4.97 13.16 -32.17
C PHE A 353 5.06 12.22 -33.39
N ASP A 354 4.03 11.40 -33.59
CA ASP A 354 3.88 10.44 -34.72
C ASP A 354 3.90 11.14 -36.10
N ASP A 355 3.90 12.47 -36.08
CA ASP A 355 3.42 13.34 -37.13
C ASP A 355 4.56 14.10 -37.84
N SER A 356 5.80 14.09 -37.36
CA SER A 356 6.91 14.79 -38.04
C SER A 356 8.27 14.09 -37.93
N CYS A 357 8.98 13.98 -39.05
CA CYS A 357 10.13 13.08 -39.21
C CYS A 357 11.30 13.70 -40.02
N GLY A 358 12.55 13.52 -39.56
CA GLY A 358 13.77 13.94 -40.28
C GLY A 358 15.09 13.78 -39.47
N ILE A 359 16.25 13.79 -40.14
CA ILE A 359 17.61 13.74 -39.51
C ILE A 359 18.57 14.74 -40.11
N GLY A 360 19.67 15.01 -39.40
CA GLY A 360 20.83 15.72 -39.94
C GLY A 360 20.60 17.22 -40.14
N GLY A 361 19.56 17.78 -39.52
CA GLY A 361 19.21 19.19 -39.61
C GLY A 361 18.49 19.56 -40.89
N GLU A 362 17.86 18.61 -41.59
CA GLU A 362 16.91 18.93 -42.66
C GLU A 362 15.58 19.46 -42.10
N THR A 363 14.75 20.08 -42.93
CA THR A 363 13.38 20.46 -42.57
C THR A 363 12.54 19.23 -42.20
N CYS A 364 11.74 19.31 -41.14
CA CYS A 364 10.87 18.21 -40.73
C CYS A 364 9.83 17.90 -41.81
N VAL A 365 9.60 16.61 -42.09
CA VAL A 365 8.54 16.12 -42.98
C VAL A 365 7.33 15.77 -42.15
N ASP A 366 6.16 16.34 -42.46
CA ASP A 366 4.89 15.99 -41.82
C ASP A 366 4.42 14.60 -42.31
N CYS A 367 4.38 13.63 -41.39
CA CYS A 367 3.99 12.25 -41.67
C CYS A 367 2.43 12.08 -41.66
N THR A 368 1.65 13.05 -41.15
CA THR A 368 0.17 12.98 -41.00
C THR A 368 -0.59 12.99 -42.31
N ALA A 369 -0.10 13.77 -43.30
CA ALA A 369 -0.75 13.91 -44.60
C ALA A 369 -0.76 12.61 -45.43
N SER A 370 -0.06 11.55 -44.96
CA SER A 370 0.14 10.32 -45.74
C SER A 370 -0.18 9.02 -44.99
N SER A 371 -0.83 9.06 -43.82
CA SER A 371 -1.15 7.87 -43.00
C SER A 371 0.08 7.00 -42.67
N LYS A 372 1.24 7.62 -42.50
CA LYS A 372 2.53 6.98 -42.21
C LYS A 372 3.00 7.40 -40.82
N VAL A 373 3.72 6.51 -40.15
CA VAL A 373 4.34 6.80 -38.84
C VAL A 373 5.83 7.05 -39.01
N CYS A 374 6.40 7.94 -38.20
CA CYS A 374 7.83 8.17 -38.14
C CYS A 374 8.54 6.92 -37.60
N LYS A 375 9.28 6.20 -38.47
CA LYS A 375 10.11 5.07 -38.06
C LYS A 375 11.49 5.21 -38.68
N ASN A 376 12.54 5.07 -37.87
CA ASN A 376 13.94 5.32 -38.29
C ASN A 376 14.09 6.66 -39.04
N TYR A 377 13.39 7.69 -38.56
CA TYR A 377 13.43 9.05 -39.10
C TYR A 377 12.92 9.21 -40.54
N LYS A 378 12.11 8.27 -41.02
CA LYS A 378 11.41 8.34 -42.31
C LYS A 378 9.91 8.09 -42.09
N CYS A 379 9.05 8.68 -42.93
CA CYS A 379 7.66 8.27 -42.98
C CYS A 379 7.58 6.85 -43.56
N GLU A 380 7.25 5.86 -42.73
CA GLU A 380 7.05 4.48 -43.17
C GLU A 380 5.58 4.08 -43.01
N THR A 381 5.08 3.29 -43.95
CA THR A 381 3.76 2.65 -43.81
C THR A 381 3.91 1.51 -42.79
N PRO A 382 3.10 1.45 -41.71
CA PRO A 382 3.26 0.42 -40.69
C PRO A 382 3.03 -0.97 -41.29
N THR A 383 4.08 -1.80 -41.30
CA THR A 383 4.07 -3.17 -41.87
C THR A 383 3.60 -4.24 -40.89
N SER A 384 3.02 -3.89 -39.74
CA SER A 384 2.41 -4.90 -38.88
C SER A 384 1.15 -5.43 -39.56
N THR A 385 1.21 -6.62 -40.15
CA THR A 385 0.03 -7.39 -40.52
C THR A 385 -0.27 -8.34 -39.35
N GLY A 386 -1.30 -8.03 -38.57
CA GLY A 386 -1.69 -8.84 -37.41
C GLY A 386 -2.83 -8.21 -36.59
N PRO A 387 -3.43 -8.94 -35.65
CA PRO A 387 -4.58 -8.48 -34.85
C PRO A 387 -4.30 -7.26 -33.94
N CYS A 388 -3.02 -6.95 -33.75
CA CYS A 388 -2.50 -5.77 -33.02
C CYS A 388 -1.85 -4.72 -33.94
N ALA A 389 -2.09 -4.78 -35.24
CA ALA A 389 -1.58 -3.79 -36.18
C ALA A 389 -2.13 -2.39 -35.89
N GLY A 390 -1.24 -1.41 -35.70
CA GLY A 390 -1.62 -0.03 -35.41
C GLY A 390 -2.27 0.18 -34.02
N LYS A 391 -2.14 -0.79 -33.12
CA LYS A 391 -2.68 -0.74 -31.75
C LYS A 391 -1.57 -0.61 -30.72
N GLN A 392 -1.81 0.14 -29.65
CA GLN A 392 -0.91 0.29 -28.51
C GLN A 392 -1.03 -0.91 -27.55
N ASN A 393 -0.09 -1.03 -26.60
CA ASN A 393 -0.21 -2.02 -25.54
C ASN A 393 -1.51 -1.82 -24.75
N LEU A 394 -2.19 -2.92 -24.40
CA LEU A 394 -3.48 -2.98 -23.71
C LEU A 394 -4.70 -2.54 -24.53
N ASP A 395 -4.51 -2.21 -25.81
CA ASP A 395 -5.63 -2.07 -26.73
C ASP A 395 -6.30 -3.42 -26.96
N THR A 396 -7.62 -3.38 -27.17
CA THR A 396 -8.41 -4.58 -27.42
C THR A 396 -8.08 -5.16 -28.80
N CYS A 397 -7.90 -6.47 -28.87
CA CYS A 397 -7.64 -7.21 -30.11
C CYS A 397 -8.51 -8.45 -30.19
N THR A 398 -8.55 -9.05 -31.39
CA THR A 398 -9.27 -10.30 -31.63
C THR A 398 -8.38 -11.20 -32.47
N ASP A 399 -8.12 -12.42 -31.99
CA ASP A 399 -7.33 -13.42 -32.70
C ASP A 399 -8.03 -14.77 -32.64
N GLY A 400 -8.22 -15.42 -33.79
CA GLY A 400 -9.00 -16.66 -33.89
C GLY A 400 -10.43 -16.58 -33.32
N GLY A 401 -11.06 -15.39 -33.30
CA GLY A 401 -12.39 -15.17 -32.73
C GLY A 401 -12.44 -15.01 -31.21
N LYS A 402 -11.30 -15.04 -30.52
CA LYS A 402 -11.20 -14.75 -29.08
C LYS A 402 -10.81 -13.29 -28.86
N THR A 403 -11.41 -12.65 -27.86
CA THR A 403 -11.06 -11.29 -27.47
C THR A 403 -9.79 -11.32 -26.62
N GLY A 404 -8.96 -10.28 -26.73
CA GLY A 404 -7.71 -10.18 -25.98
C GLY A 404 -7.20 -8.76 -25.87
N LYS A 405 -5.98 -8.61 -25.35
CA LYS A 405 -5.24 -7.35 -25.26
C LYS A 405 -3.92 -7.40 -26.02
N CYS A 406 -3.54 -6.31 -26.67
CA CYS A 406 -2.26 -6.22 -27.35
C CYS A 406 -1.12 -6.15 -26.34
N ILE A 407 -0.23 -7.15 -26.36
CA ILE A 407 0.94 -7.23 -25.50
C ILE A 407 2.14 -7.47 -26.40
N SER A 408 3.06 -6.49 -26.45
CA SER A 408 4.31 -6.59 -27.22
C SER A 408 4.10 -6.91 -28.71
N GLY A 409 3.02 -6.38 -29.31
CA GLY A 409 2.70 -6.56 -30.73
C GLY A 409 1.88 -7.80 -31.08
N SER A 410 1.56 -8.65 -30.10
CA SER A 410 0.72 -9.85 -30.28
C SER A 410 -0.59 -9.74 -29.50
N CYS A 411 -1.65 -10.41 -29.97
CA CYS A 411 -2.93 -10.42 -29.27
C CYS A 411 -2.95 -11.48 -28.17
N CYS A 412 -2.96 -11.03 -26.92
CA CYS A 412 -3.01 -11.90 -25.75
C CYS A 412 -4.45 -12.29 -25.42
N THR A 413 -4.83 -13.54 -25.71
CA THR A 413 -6.18 -14.06 -25.45
C THR A 413 -6.31 -14.76 -24.08
N GLY A 414 -5.19 -15.07 -23.42
CA GLY A 414 -5.14 -15.51 -22.02
C GLY A 414 -5.03 -14.34 -21.06
N CYS A 415 -4.03 -14.30 -20.20
CA CYS A 415 -3.79 -13.18 -19.29
C CYS A 415 -2.40 -12.58 -19.49
N TYR A 416 -2.12 -11.40 -18.92
CA TYR A 416 -0.79 -10.82 -18.96
C TYR A 416 -0.24 -10.52 -17.56
N TYR A 417 1.07 -10.63 -17.39
CA TYR A 417 1.76 -10.25 -16.16
C TYR A 417 2.98 -9.38 -16.48
N SER A 418 3.46 -8.63 -15.48
CA SER A 418 4.70 -7.84 -15.61
C SER A 418 5.83 -8.54 -14.87
N SER A 419 6.85 -8.97 -15.61
CA SER A 419 8.11 -9.43 -15.04
C SER A 419 9.21 -8.45 -15.45
N SER A 420 9.86 -7.84 -14.45
CA SER A 420 10.93 -6.86 -14.68
C SER A 420 10.54 -5.68 -15.59
N GLY A 421 9.29 -5.21 -15.50
CA GLY A 421 8.77 -4.09 -16.30
C GLY A 421 8.39 -4.44 -17.75
N THR A 422 8.56 -5.69 -18.17
CA THR A 422 8.09 -6.17 -19.49
C THR A 422 6.76 -6.89 -19.32
N LEU A 423 5.77 -6.55 -20.15
CA LEU A 423 4.49 -7.25 -20.19
C LEU A 423 4.64 -8.55 -20.99
N THR A 424 4.35 -9.66 -20.35
CA THR A 424 4.37 -11.00 -20.94
C THR A 424 2.94 -11.53 -21.00
N CYS A 425 2.55 -12.09 -22.15
CA CYS A 425 1.29 -12.79 -22.29
C CYS A 425 1.46 -14.26 -21.86
N ASP A 426 0.56 -14.73 -21.01
CA ASP A 426 0.35 -16.15 -20.76
C ASP A 426 -0.87 -16.63 -21.53
N SER A 427 -0.65 -17.48 -22.53
CA SER A 427 -1.72 -18.08 -23.34
C SER A 427 -2.32 -19.34 -22.73
N THR A 428 -1.71 -19.88 -21.67
CA THR A 428 -2.08 -21.13 -21.03
C THR A 428 -2.29 -20.87 -19.55
N PRO A 429 -3.48 -20.40 -19.14
CA PRO A 429 -3.75 -20.11 -17.74
C PRO A 429 -3.45 -21.32 -16.86
N ASP A 430 -2.66 -21.09 -15.82
CA ASP A 430 -2.33 -22.07 -14.79
C ASP A 430 -2.55 -21.45 -13.40
N ASP A 431 -2.24 -22.20 -12.33
CA ASP A 431 -2.45 -21.71 -10.97
C ASP A 431 -1.52 -20.54 -10.60
N ALA A 432 -0.41 -20.33 -11.32
CA ALA A 432 0.48 -19.18 -11.12
C ALA A 432 0.02 -17.94 -11.92
N HIS A 433 -0.65 -18.16 -13.05
CA HIS A 433 -1.06 -17.13 -14.00
C HIS A 433 -2.50 -17.33 -14.48
N CYS A 434 -3.46 -17.20 -13.55
CA CYS A 434 -4.87 -17.36 -13.89
C CYS A 434 -5.48 -16.07 -14.46
N GLY A 435 -6.22 -16.19 -15.55
CA GLY A 435 -6.94 -15.09 -16.19
C GLY A 435 -7.30 -15.40 -17.64
N LYS A 436 -8.13 -14.54 -18.26
CA LYS A 436 -8.50 -14.65 -19.67
C LYS A 436 -8.77 -13.29 -20.32
N ASP A 437 -9.01 -13.27 -21.62
CA ASP A 437 -9.44 -12.11 -22.40
C ASP A 437 -8.47 -10.91 -22.32
N GLY A 438 -7.19 -11.20 -22.07
CA GLY A 438 -6.13 -10.22 -21.88
C GLY A 438 -6.24 -9.44 -20.56
N ALA A 439 -6.88 -10.00 -19.53
CA ALA A 439 -6.84 -9.48 -18.17
C ALA A 439 -5.44 -9.64 -17.54
N SER A 440 -5.16 -8.91 -16.46
CA SER A 440 -3.95 -9.15 -15.67
C SER A 440 -4.02 -10.53 -15.00
N CYS A 441 -2.95 -11.32 -15.11
CA CYS A 441 -2.87 -12.63 -14.47
C CYS A 441 -2.93 -12.48 -12.94
N THR A 442 -3.66 -13.39 -12.29
CA THR A 442 -3.73 -13.52 -10.83
C THR A 442 -3.24 -14.91 -10.45
N ALA A 443 -2.30 -14.98 -9.51
CA ALA A 443 -1.90 -16.26 -8.94
C ALA A 443 -3.01 -16.78 -8.03
N CYS A 444 -3.44 -18.02 -8.26
CA CYS A 444 -4.37 -18.71 -7.40
C CYS A 444 -3.70 -19.03 -6.07
N LYS A 445 -4.48 -19.00 -4.99
CA LYS A 445 -3.98 -19.43 -3.68
C LYS A 445 -3.75 -20.94 -3.72
N GLY A 446 -2.90 -21.48 -2.84
CA GLY A 446 -2.56 -22.92 -2.85
C GLY A 446 -3.74 -23.89 -2.62
N TYR A 447 -4.94 -23.38 -2.31
CA TYR A 447 -6.19 -24.12 -2.19
C TYR A 447 -7.19 -23.79 -3.31
N GLN A 448 -6.72 -23.17 -4.38
CA GLN A 448 -7.51 -22.77 -5.54
C GLN A 448 -6.83 -23.29 -6.79
N ASN A 449 -7.64 -23.70 -7.76
CA ASN A 449 -7.18 -24.07 -9.10
C ASN A 449 -7.69 -23.04 -10.10
N CYS A 450 -6.92 -22.74 -11.14
CA CYS A 450 -7.40 -21.88 -12.20
C CYS A 450 -8.45 -22.61 -13.06
N ASP A 451 -9.70 -22.12 -13.06
CA ASP A 451 -10.63 -22.51 -14.11
C ASP A 451 -10.22 -21.79 -15.40
N THR A 452 -9.56 -22.52 -16.28
CA THR A 452 -9.12 -22.03 -17.59
C THR A 452 -10.27 -21.56 -18.49
N SER A 453 -11.52 -21.98 -18.24
CA SER A 453 -12.70 -21.57 -19.00
C SER A 453 -13.25 -20.23 -18.49
N ALA A 454 -13.40 -20.09 -17.17
CA ALA A 454 -13.82 -18.84 -16.55
C ALA A 454 -12.70 -17.80 -16.49
N GLY A 455 -11.43 -18.21 -16.52
CA GLY A 455 -10.27 -17.37 -16.27
C GLY A 455 -10.26 -16.83 -14.84
N SER A 456 -10.71 -17.63 -13.87
CA SER A 456 -10.81 -17.26 -12.46
C SER A 456 -10.31 -18.38 -11.56
N CYS A 457 -9.72 -18.03 -10.44
CA CYS A 457 -9.32 -18.98 -9.41
C CYS A 457 -10.56 -19.52 -8.69
N GLU A 458 -10.81 -20.81 -8.83
CA GLU A 458 -11.89 -21.52 -8.17
C GLU A 458 -11.37 -22.33 -6.99
N LEU A 459 -12.21 -22.54 -5.99
CA LEU A 459 -11.84 -23.30 -4.80
C LEU A 459 -11.56 -24.77 -5.16
N ASP A 460 -10.36 -25.27 -4.86
CA ASP A 460 -10.05 -26.68 -5.04
C ASP A 460 -10.78 -27.50 -3.97
N THR A 461 -11.82 -28.22 -4.39
CA THR A 461 -12.63 -29.06 -3.50
C THR A 461 -11.84 -30.20 -2.83
N THR A 462 -10.64 -30.50 -3.34
CA THR A 462 -9.72 -31.51 -2.81
C THR A 462 -8.66 -30.92 -1.86
N ALA A 463 -8.50 -29.60 -1.84
CA ALA A 463 -7.58 -28.92 -0.93
C ALA A 463 -7.92 -29.23 0.53
N LYS A 464 -6.89 -29.37 1.36
CA LYS A 464 -7.02 -29.82 2.74
C LYS A 464 -6.89 -28.66 3.70
N PHE A 465 -7.76 -28.65 4.71
CA PHE A 465 -7.75 -27.66 5.78
C PHE A 465 -7.77 -28.35 7.13
N LYS A 466 -6.92 -27.87 8.03
CA LYS A 466 -6.94 -28.22 9.45
C LYS A 466 -8.03 -27.39 10.13
N LEU A 467 -8.96 -28.04 10.81
CA LEU A 467 -10.02 -27.40 11.59
C LEU A 467 -9.65 -27.42 13.07
N GLU A 468 -9.57 -26.25 13.70
CA GLU A 468 -9.18 -26.11 15.11
C GLU A 468 -10.26 -25.38 15.90
N ALA A 469 -10.67 -25.96 17.03
CA ALA A 469 -11.46 -25.25 18.03
C ALA A 469 -10.52 -24.46 18.94
N THR A 470 -10.77 -23.15 19.06
CA THR A 470 -9.84 -22.24 19.75
C THR A 470 -10.35 -21.71 21.09
N LYS A 471 -11.66 -21.44 21.20
CA LYS A 471 -12.30 -21.04 22.46
C LYS A 471 -13.82 -21.03 22.35
N ALA A 472 -14.50 -21.06 23.50
CA ALA A 472 -15.91 -20.70 23.62
C ALA A 472 -16.13 -19.66 24.72
N ILE A 473 -17.29 -19.03 24.70
CA ILE A 473 -17.75 -18.13 25.76
C ILE A 473 -19.10 -18.66 26.26
N ILE A 474 -19.10 -19.13 27.50
CA ILE A 474 -20.27 -19.65 28.20
C ILE A 474 -20.84 -18.54 29.09
N ILE A 475 -22.15 -18.36 29.06
CA ILE A 475 -22.90 -17.41 29.87
C ILE A 475 -23.20 -18.08 31.21
N GLU A 476 -22.71 -17.47 32.28
CA GLU A 476 -23.07 -17.86 33.64
C GLU A 476 -24.54 -17.49 33.91
N LYS A 477 -25.32 -18.44 34.42
CA LYS A 477 -26.71 -18.21 34.85
C LYS A 477 -26.81 -18.48 36.34
N ALA A 478 -27.32 -17.49 37.07
CA ALA A 478 -27.52 -17.61 38.51
C ALA A 478 -28.36 -18.85 38.85
N GLY A 479 -27.87 -19.66 39.80
CA GLY A 479 -28.59 -20.81 40.35
C GLY A 479 -28.43 -22.13 39.61
N LYS A 480 -27.59 -22.20 38.57
CA LYS A 480 -27.22 -23.50 37.94
C LYS A 480 -25.87 -23.98 38.49
N SER A 481 -25.86 -25.14 39.14
CA SER A 481 -24.66 -25.91 39.45
C SER A 481 -24.39 -26.83 38.27
N TRP A 482 -23.16 -26.85 37.80
CA TRP A 482 -22.70 -27.73 36.72
C TRP A 482 -22.06 -28.97 37.33
N ASP A 483 -21.22 -28.79 38.36
CA ASP A 483 -20.65 -29.90 39.08
C ASP A 483 -21.52 -30.34 40.27
N THR A 484 -21.49 -31.64 40.52
CA THR A 484 -22.04 -32.24 41.75
C THR A 484 -21.18 -31.98 42.99
N ILE A 485 -19.94 -31.49 42.83
CA ILE A 485 -18.95 -31.30 43.90
C ILE A 485 -18.68 -29.79 44.12
N GLY A 486 -19.74 -29.02 44.41
CA GLY A 486 -19.62 -27.67 44.99
C GLY A 486 -18.96 -26.58 44.12
N ASP A 487 -18.49 -26.90 42.92
CA ASP A 487 -17.96 -25.95 41.96
C ASP A 487 -19.10 -25.44 41.05
N ALA A 488 -19.15 -24.13 40.87
CA ALA A 488 -20.24 -23.46 40.15
C ALA A 488 -19.99 -23.35 38.64
N ALA A 489 -18.78 -23.64 38.17
CA ALA A 489 -18.37 -23.43 36.79
C ALA A 489 -18.21 -24.77 36.07
N PRO A 490 -18.66 -24.91 34.82
CA PRO A 490 -18.61 -26.18 34.12
C PRO A 490 -17.17 -26.61 33.80
N ASP A 491 -17.03 -27.89 33.44
CA ASP A 491 -15.87 -28.56 32.84
C ASP A 491 -16.05 -28.71 31.32
N PRO A 492 -16.06 -27.61 30.53
CA PRO A 492 -16.47 -27.66 29.13
C PRO A 492 -15.51 -28.43 28.23
N TYR A 493 -16.09 -29.28 27.38
CA TYR A 493 -15.45 -29.77 26.16
C TYR A 493 -16.37 -29.58 24.96
N LEU A 494 -15.76 -29.38 23.79
CA LEU A 494 -16.46 -29.17 22.53
C LEU A 494 -16.49 -30.46 21.74
N GLY A 495 -17.65 -30.83 21.23
CA GLY A 495 -17.84 -31.88 20.24
C GLY A 495 -18.35 -31.34 18.92
N ILE A 496 -17.90 -31.91 17.80
CA ILE A 496 -18.33 -31.55 16.45
C ILE A 496 -18.84 -32.79 15.72
N SER A 497 -19.91 -32.61 14.93
CA SER A 497 -20.33 -33.55 13.90
C SER A 497 -20.36 -32.86 12.55
N LEU A 498 -19.63 -33.42 11.58
CA LEU A 498 -19.55 -32.84 10.25
C LEU A 498 -20.72 -33.28 9.39
N ASN A 499 -21.20 -32.39 8.51
CA ASN A 499 -22.28 -32.66 7.55
C ASN A 499 -23.56 -33.18 8.22
N LYS A 500 -23.88 -32.63 9.40
CA LYS A 500 -25.12 -32.87 10.11
C LYS A 500 -25.79 -31.54 10.38
N THR A 501 -27.10 -31.50 10.22
CA THR A 501 -27.96 -30.35 10.57
C THR A 501 -28.63 -30.52 11.93
N ASN A 502 -28.74 -31.76 12.41
CA ASN A 502 -29.31 -32.09 13.71
C ASN A 502 -28.19 -32.41 14.72
N CYS A 503 -28.04 -31.56 15.74
CA CYS A 503 -27.06 -31.76 16.80
C CYS A 503 -27.52 -32.91 17.70
N SER A 504 -26.85 -34.06 17.63
CA SER A 504 -27.08 -35.17 18.55
C SER A 504 -25.99 -35.21 19.64
N SER A 505 -26.17 -36.07 20.63
CA SER A 505 -25.16 -36.35 21.65
C SER A 505 -23.97 -37.15 21.10
N ALA A 506 -24.10 -37.79 19.92
CA ALA A 506 -23.03 -38.52 19.28
C ALA A 506 -22.20 -37.58 18.39
N VAL A 507 -21.00 -37.24 18.85
CA VAL A 507 -20.05 -36.37 18.14
C VAL A 507 -18.97 -37.17 17.42
N ASP A 508 -18.52 -36.68 16.27
CA ASP A 508 -17.51 -37.38 15.44
C ASP A 508 -16.10 -37.14 15.99
N LYS A 509 -15.87 -35.93 16.50
CA LYS A 509 -14.63 -35.47 17.11
C LYS A 509 -14.94 -34.55 18.27
N CYS A 510 -13.97 -34.40 19.16
CA CYS A 510 -14.15 -33.63 20.38
C CYS A 510 -12.80 -33.15 20.92
N THR A 511 -12.83 -32.08 21.72
CA THR A 511 -11.67 -31.55 22.42
C THR A 511 -11.45 -32.26 23.76
N GLY A 512 -10.31 -31.99 24.40
CA GLY A 512 -10.18 -32.20 25.85
C GLY A 512 -11.10 -31.27 26.63
N LYS A 513 -11.34 -31.60 27.91
CA LYS A 513 -12.06 -30.72 28.84
C LYS A 513 -11.14 -29.65 29.41
N GLU A 514 -11.71 -28.48 29.68
CA GLU A 514 -11.07 -27.42 30.46
C GLU A 514 -11.80 -27.33 31.80
N ASN A 515 -11.08 -27.35 32.91
CA ASN A 515 -11.74 -27.50 34.20
C ASN A 515 -12.30 -26.18 34.74
N ASN A 516 -13.49 -26.22 35.35
CA ASN A 516 -14.11 -25.15 36.13
C ASN A 516 -14.05 -23.76 35.46
N THR A 517 -14.47 -23.66 34.20
CA THR A 517 -14.35 -22.41 33.42
C THR A 517 -15.54 -22.12 32.50
N PHE A 518 -16.01 -20.87 32.54
CA PHE A 518 -16.96 -20.32 31.57
C PHE A 518 -16.29 -19.80 30.28
N LYS A 519 -14.96 -19.81 30.20
CA LYS A 519 -14.19 -19.26 29.07
C LYS A 519 -13.13 -20.27 28.62
N PRO A 520 -13.52 -21.47 28.20
CA PRO A 520 -12.56 -22.48 27.77
C PRO A 520 -11.78 -22.01 26.54
N ALA A 521 -10.49 -22.33 26.53
CA ALA A 521 -9.56 -21.97 25.47
C ALA A 521 -8.81 -23.21 24.99
N TRP A 522 -9.42 -23.94 24.07
CA TRP A 522 -8.79 -25.11 23.46
C TRP A 522 -7.74 -24.70 22.43
N LYS A 523 -6.70 -25.51 22.26
CA LYS A 523 -5.84 -25.47 21.07
C LYS A 523 -5.88 -26.84 20.41
N PHE A 524 -7.09 -27.27 20.09
CA PHE A 524 -7.35 -28.65 19.75
C PHE A 524 -7.59 -28.81 18.25
N ASP A 525 -6.82 -29.70 17.65
CA ASP A 525 -6.95 -30.13 16.27
C ASP A 525 -8.15 -31.09 16.15
N LEU A 526 -9.24 -30.62 15.55
CA LEU A 526 -10.40 -31.46 15.28
C LEU A 526 -10.14 -32.40 14.10
N GLY A 527 -9.14 -32.11 13.27
CA GLY A 527 -8.69 -32.94 12.16
C GLY A 527 -8.38 -32.14 10.89
N THR A 528 -7.86 -32.85 9.90
CA THR A 528 -7.64 -32.34 8.54
C THR A 528 -8.72 -32.90 7.61
N TYR A 529 -9.39 -32.00 6.90
CA TYR A 529 -10.53 -32.31 6.05
C TYR A 529 -10.36 -31.67 4.68
N THR A 530 -10.93 -32.27 3.63
CA THR A 530 -10.99 -31.61 2.32
C THR A 530 -12.04 -30.50 2.34
N VAL A 531 -11.92 -29.53 1.43
CA VAL A 531 -12.96 -28.49 1.22
C VAL A 531 -14.33 -29.13 1.04
N ASN A 532 -14.46 -30.18 0.22
CA ASN A 532 -15.74 -30.85 -0.01
C ASN A 532 -16.35 -31.46 1.27
N GLN A 533 -15.52 -31.89 2.23
CA GLN A 533 -16.00 -32.40 3.51
C GLN A 533 -16.41 -31.29 4.48
N LEU A 534 -15.82 -30.11 4.32
CA LEU A 534 -16.08 -28.93 5.15
C LEU A 534 -17.17 -28.03 4.59
N LEU A 535 -17.55 -28.11 3.31
CA LEU A 535 -18.63 -27.27 2.80
C LEU A 535 -19.98 -27.74 3.34
N GLY A 536 -20.83 -26.80 3.76
CA GLY A 536 -22.19 -27.08 4.24
C GLY A 536 -22.38 -26.82 5.73
N THR A 537 -23.40 -27.44 6.31
CA THR A 537 -23.80 -27.24 7.71
C THR A 537 -23.23 -28.34 8.61
N HIS A 538 -22.64 -27.91 9.73
CA HIS A 538 -22.08 -28.78 10.76
C HIS A 538 -22.75 -28.50 12.11
N CYS A 539 -22.74 -29.51 12.96
CA CYS A 539 -23.25 -29.44 14.33
C CYS A 539 -22.08 -29.31 15.31
N VAL A 540 -22.24 -28.42 16.29
CA VAL A 540 -21.31 -28.25 17.41
C VAL A 540 -22.11 -28.34 18.68
N SER A 541 -21.66 -29.19 19.58
CA SER A 541 -22.26 -29.36 20.90
C SER A 541 -21.20 -29.04 21.95
N LEU A 542 -21.56 -28.23 22.93
CA LEU A 542 -20.73 -27.99 24.10
C LEU A 542 -21.31 -28.76 25.27
N PHE A 543 -20.43 -29.46 25.99
CA PHE A 543 -20.82 -30.37 27.06
C PHE A 543 -20.01 -30.08 28.32
N ASP A 544 -20.60 -30.41 29.45
CA ASP A 544 -20.01 -30.38 30.77
C ASP A 544 -19.60 -31.81 31.18
N ALA A 545 -18.37 -31.97 31.66
CA ALA A 545 -17.78 -33.27 31.93
C ALA A 545 -17.42 -33.45 33.42
N ASP A 546 -18.34 -34.02 34.19
CA ASP A 546 -18.13 -34.41 35.60
C ASP A 546 -17.05 -35.49 35.78
N GLY A 547 -16.67 -36.18 34.70
CA GLY A 547 -15.74 -37.31 34.71
C GLY A 547 -14.33 -36.99 34.19
N PRO A 548 -13.37 -37.91 34.36
CA PRO A 548 -12.03 -37.77 33.79
C PRO A 548 -11.99 -37.96 32.27
N TRP A 549 -13.08 -38.45 31.67
CA TRP A 549 -13.14 -38.79 30.25
C TRP A 549 -13.90 -37.72 29.47
N ALA A 550 -13.17 -36.95 28.65
CA ALA A 550 -13.82 -36.16 27.61
C ALA A 550 -14.43 -37.10 26.56
N CYS A 551 -15.58 -36.71 26.00
CA CYS A 551 -16.21 -37.34 24.83
C CYS A 551 -16.93 -38.69 25.02
N ALA A 552 -17.12 -39.15 26.26
CA ALA A 552 -17.94 -40.31 26.56
C ALA A 552 -19.05 -39.92 27.56
N PRO A 553 -20.31 -40.35 27.37
CA PRO A 553 -21.36 -40.10 28.34
C PRO A 553 -21.07 -40.81 29.68
N PRO A 554 -21.62 -40.32 30.81
CA PRO A 554 -22.60 -39.23 30.93
C PRO A 554 -21.96 -37.83 30.89
N PHE A 555 -22.69 -36.88 30.32
CA PHE A 555 -22.32 -35.46 30.26
C PHE A 555 -23.60 -34.61 30.24
N GLU A 556 -23.53 -33.38 30.74
CA GLU A 556 -24.62 -32.41 30.60
C GLU A 556 -24.40 -31.56 29.33
N THR A 557 -25.48 -31.25 28.61
CA THR A 557 -25.36 -30.35 27.44
C THR A 557 -25.35 -28.89 27.91
N ILE A 558 -24.28 -28.16 27.60
CA ILE A 558 -24.14 -26.71 27.86
C ILE A 558 -24.79 -25.88 26.75
N GLY A 559 -24.80 -26.38 25.52
CA GLY A 559 -25.48 -25.73 24.39
C GLY A 559 -25.19 -26.42 23.07
N ARG A 560 -26.02 -26.12 22.06
CA ARG A 560 -25.88 -26.70 20.71
C ARG A 560 -25.98 -25.61 19.66
N CYS A 561 -25.11 -25.69 18.66
CA CYS A 561 -25.03 -24.69 17.62
C CYS A 561 -24.81 -25.39 16.28
N THR A 562 -25.47 -24.90 15.23
CA THR A 562 -25.12 -25.25 13.86
C THR A 562 -24.30 -24.14 13.25
N PHE A 563 -23.37 -24.49 12.36
CA PHE A 563 -22.66 -23.52 11.56
C PHE A 563 -22.50 -23.96 10.13
N GLU A 564 -22.57 -22.99 9.24
CA GLU A 564 -22.39 -23.21 7.81
C GLU A 564 -21.01 -22.71 7.37
N ILE A 565 -20.22 -23.58 6.75
CA ILE A 565 -18.98 -23.19 6.07
C ILE A 565 -19.31 -23.00 4.59
N LYS A 566 -19.02 -21.79 4.09
CA LYS A 566 -19.19 -21.38 2.69
C LYS A 566 -17.83 -21.20 2.02
N GLU A 567 -17.79 -21.15 0.70
CA GLU A 567 -16.55 -20.93 -0.07
C GLU A 567 -15.78 -19.68 0.38
N GLN A 568 -16.49 -18.58 0.62
CA GLN A 568 -15.90 -17.33 1.12
C GLN A 568 -15.16 -17.48 2.47
N HIS A 569 -15.42 -18.57 3.22
CA HIS A 569 -14.79 -18.82 4.51
C HIS A 569 -13.35 -19.36 4.41
N PHE A 570 -12.94 -19.88 3.25
CA PHE A 570 -11.56 -20.32 3.06
C PHE A 570 -10.60 -19.14 2.82
N ASP A 571 -11.13 -17.95 2.49
CA ASP A 571 -10.34 -16.76 2.16
C ASP A 571 -10.01 -15.83 3.32
N TRP A 572 -10.69 -15.95 4.46
CA TRP A 572 -10.67 -14.91 5.50
C TRP A 572 -9.50 -14.97 6.49
N GLY A 573 -8.53 -15.86 6.30
CA GLY A 573 -7.28 -15.80 7.07
C GLY A 573 -7.46 -15.70 8.60
N TYR A 574 -8.31 -16.58 9.17
CA TYR A 574 -8.49 -16.87 10.60
C TYR A 574 -9.60 -16.13 11.39
N LYS A 575 -10.34 -16.95 12.16
CA LYS A 575 -11.26 -16.69 13.29
C LYS A 575 -12.71 -16.36 12.95
N TRP A 576 -13.50 -17.43 12.87
CA TRP A 576 -14.95 -17.37 12.94
C TRP A 576 -15.37 -17.15 14.38
N VAL A 577 -16.30 -16.23 14.63
CA VAL A 577 -17.07 -16.23 15.88
C VAL A 577 -18.45 -16.70 15.51
N LEU A 578 -18.77 -17.93 15.89
CA LEU A 578 -20.10 -18.42 15.78
C LEU A 578 -20.94 -17.85 16.91
N SER A 579 -21.99 -17.12 16.60
CA SER A 579 -23.06 -16.84 17.55
C SER A 579 -24.10 -17.95 17.42
N CYS A 580 -24.35 -18.66 18.51
CA CYS A 580 -25.31 -19.76 18.56
C CYS A 580 -26.72 -19.16 18.63
N PRO A 581 -27.54 -19.25 17.56
CA PRO A 581 -28.77 -18.48 17.50
C PRO A 581 -30.00 -19.24 18.01
N ASN A 582 -29.91 -20.48 18.50
CA ASN A 582 -31.09 -21.33 18.65
C ASN A 582 -31.76 -21.22 20.03
N PRO A 583 -32.75 -20.34 20.23
CA PRO A 583 -33.32 -20.07 21.55
C PRO A 583 -34.36 -21.13 21.94
N ASN A 584 -34.58 -22.15 21.10
CA ASN A 584 -35.73 -23.04 21.18
C ASN A 584 -35.55 -24.20 22.15
N ASP A 585 -34.31 -24.51 22.54
CA ASP A 585 -34.06 -25.42 23.66
C ASP A 585 -33.60 -24.60 24.87
N ASN A 586 -34.20 -24.85 26.03
CA ASN A 586 -33.98 -24.13 27.30
C ASN A 586 -32.55 -24.38 27.91
N ILE A 587 -31.59 -24.73 27.06
CA ILE A 587 -30.24 -25.26 27.37
C ILE A 587 -29.11 -24.42 26.77
N ASP A 588 -29.36 -23.25 26.18
CA ASP A 588 -28.31 -22.49 25.50
C ASP A 588 -27.59 -21.50 26.43
N TYR A 589 -26.48 -21.97 27.01
CA TYR A 589 -25.54 -21.15 27.78
C TYR A 589 -24.35 -20.68 26.94
N VAL A 590 -24.37 -20.85 25.61
CA VAL A 590 -23.20 -20.56 24.75
C VAL A 590 -23.41 -19.27 23.97
N SER A 591 -22.62 -18.22 24.29
CA SER A 591 -22.67 -16.94 23.57
C SER A 591 -21.83 -16.94 22.29
N GLY A 592 -20.81 -17.79 22.21
CA GLY A 592 -20.16 -18.08 20.94
C GLY A 592 -18.96 -18.99 21.00
N ILE A 593 -18.60 -19.54 19.84
CA ILE A 593 -17.51 -20.50 19.65
C ILE A 593 -16.59 -20.01 18.55
N ARG A 594 -15.28 -20.16 18.73
CA ARG A 594 -14.28 -19.75 17.72
C ARG A 594 -13.54 -20.91 17.10
N PHE A 595 -13.56 -20.94 15.77
CA PHE A 595 -12.83 -21.90 14.94
C PHE A 595 -11.74 -21.22 14.12
N ALA A 596 -10.68 -21.96 13.85
CA ALA A 596 -9.64 -21.62 12.88
C ALA A 596 -9.60 -22.69 11.78
N LEU A 597 -9.44 -22.23 10.54
CA LEU A 597 -9.17 -23.06 9.37
C LEU A 597 -7.77 -22.71 8.88
N THR A 598 -6.89 -23.70 8.81
CA THR A 598 -5.51 -23.54 8.29
C THR A 598 -5.36 -24.40 7.05
N HIS A 599 -4.98 -23.81 5.91
CA HIS A 599 -4.66 -24.58 4.71
C HIS A 599 -3.47 -25.51 4.98
N VAL A 600 -3.58 -26.76 4.53
CA VAL A 600 -2.53 -27.78 4.59
C VAL A 600 -2.06 -28.01 3.14
N PRO A 601 -0.89 -27.47 2.75
CA PRO A 601 -0.36 -27.55 1.39
C PRO A 601 -0.13 -28.98 0.89
#